data_AF-A0AAD9IWA8-F1
#
_entry.id   AF-A0AAD9IWA8-F1
#
_cell.length_a   1.000
_cell.length_b   1.000
_cell.length_c   1.000
_cell.angle_alpha   90.00
_cell.angle_beta   90.00
_cell.angle_gamma   90.00
#
_symmetry.space_group_name_H-M   'P 1'
#
loop_
_entity.id
_entity.type
_entity.pdbx_description
1 polymer ?
#
loop_
_entity_poly.entity_id
_entity_poly.type
_entity_poly.pdbx_seq_one_letter_code
_entity_poly.pdbx_strand_id
1 'polypeptide(L)'
;MAKILDKDPFTYQKERDSFLRDLCRFHASRGTSYSGFPCLGGKQVDLYLLYSKVTQLGGWVKVTDEQRWEDIQELFHIPLSCTNSAQALKIVYVR
;
A
#
# COMPACT_ATOMS: atom_id res chain seq x y z
N MET A 1 11.09 -5.93 -3.27
CA MET A 1 10.27 -4.71 -3.15
C MET A 1 10.94 -3.50 -3.81
N ALA A 2 12.20 -3.13 -3.50
CA ALA A 2 12.92 -2.04 -4.19
C ALA A 2 13.02 -2.19 -5.72
N LYS A 3 13.12 -3.42 -6.24
CA LYS A 3 13.10 -3.73 -7.69
C LYS A 3 11.79 -3.40 -8.41
N ILE A 4 10.66 -3.26 -7.69
CA ILE A 4 9.34 -2.99 -8.29
C ILE A 4 9.18 -1.51 -8.69
N LEU A 5 10.00 -0.64 -8.11
CA LEU A 5 10.01 0.80 -8.35
C LEU A 5 11.31 1.27 -9.02
N ASP A 6 12.19 0.36 -9.45
CA ASP A 6 13.52 0.67 -10.02
C ASP A 6 14.35 1.65 -9.16
N LYS A 7 14.25 1.53 -7.82
CA LYS A 7 14.99 2.38 -6.88
C LYS A 7 16.07 1.59 -6.16
N ASP A 8 17.20 2.24 -5.91
CA ASP A 8 18.24 1.72 -5.01
C ASP A 8 17.61 1.36 -3.64
N PRO A 9 17.99 0.22 -3.03
CA PRO A 9 17.41 -0.23 -1.76
C PRO A 9 17.51 0.83 -0.65
N PHE A 10 18.62 1.57 -0.62
CA PHE A 10 18.85 2.63 0.36
C PHE A 10 17.91 3.82 0.15
N THR A 11 17.73 4.25 -1.10
CA THR A 11 16.82 5.36 -1.45
C THR A 11 15.37 4.99 -1.15
N TYR A 12 14.96 3.77 -1.53
CA TYR A 12 13.62 3.24 -1.24
C TYR A 12 13.33 3.24 0.27
N GLN A 13 14.26 2.70 1.07
CA GLN A 13 14.15 2.65 2.53
C GLN A 13 13.97 4.06 3.13
N LYS A 14 14.81 5.01 2.69
CA LYS A 14 14.77 6.39 3.18
C LYS A 14 13.44 7.10 2.84
N GLU A 15 12.96 6.95 1.61
CA GLU A 15 11.67 7.53 1.19
C GLU A 15 10.50 6.88 1.91
N ARG A 16 10.50 5.53 2.02
CA ARG A 16 9.49 4.79 2.77
C ARG A 16 9.40 5.28 4.21
N ASP A 17 10.53 5.38 4.90
CA ASP A 17 10.55 5.81 6.29
C ASP A 17 10.13 7.28 6.44
N SER A 18 10.42 8.14 5.46
CA SER A 18 9.89 9.51 5.43
C SER A 18 8.38 9.55 5.24
N PHE A 19 7.88 8.80 4.26
CA PHE A 19 6.45 8.68 3.98
C PHE A 19 5.68 8.18 5.21
N LEU A 20 6.20 7.18 5.91
CA LEU A 20 5.58 6.64 7.12
C LEU A 20 5.59 7.65 8.27
N ARG A 21 6.65 8.46 8.42
CA ARG A 21 6.67 9.56 9.41
C ARG A 21 5.61 10.61 9.10
N ASP A 22 5.51 11.02 7.84
CA ASP A 22 4.52 12.02 7.41
C ASP A 22 3.10 11.49 7.55
N LEU A 23 2.88 10.21 7.20
CA LEU A 23 1.60 9.52 7.38
C LEU A 23 1.22 9.45 8.87
N CYS A 24 2.16 9.07 9.74
CA CYS A 24 1.93 9.06 11.18
C CYS A 24 1.56 10.45 11.72
N ARG A 25 2.26 11.49 11.27
CA ARG A 25 1.95 12.88 11.63
C ARG A 25 0.57 13.32 11.15
N PHE A 26 0.17 12.90 9.95
CA PHE A 26 -1.15 13.17 9.38
C PHE A 26 -2.27 12.47 10.14
N HIS A 27 -2.09 11.22 10.54
CA HIS A 27 -3.05 10.52 11.39
C HIS A 27 -3.11 11.12 12.80
N ALA A 28 -1.95 11.50 13.36
CA ALA A 28 -1.88 12.17 14.65
C ALA A 28 -2.59 13.53 14.65
N SER A 29 -2.43 14.34 13.59
CA SER A 29 -3.13 15.62 13.46
C SER A 29 -4.65 15.46 13.27
N ARG A 30 -5.08 14.33 12.70
CA ARG A 30 -6.50 13.96 12.54
C ARG A 30 -7.09 13.22 13.74
N GLY A 31 -6.29 12.93 14.77
CA GLY A 31 -6.73 12.20 15.97
C GLY A 31 -7.03 10.71 15.74
N THR A 32 -6.69 10.16 14.58
CA THR A 32 -6.83 8.72 14.29
C THR A 32 -5.56 7.99 14.73
N SER A 33 -5.67 6.90 15.47
CA SER A 33 -4.52 6.06 15.79
C SER A 33 -3.99 5.39 14.53
N TYR A 34 -2.71 5.60 14.21
CA TYR A 34 -2.00 4.79 13.24
C TYR A 34 -1.85 3.37 13.81
N SER A 35 -2.83 2.52 13.50
CA SER A 35 -2.96 1.15 14.01
C SER A 35 -2.03 0.20 13.25
N GLY A 36 -0.72 0.49 13.26
CA GLY A 36 0.31 -0.39 12.71
C GLY A 36 0.20 -0.69 11.21
N PHE A 37 1.18 -1.44 10.71
CA PHE A 37 1.16 -1.91 9.34
C PHE A 37 0.06 -2.97 9.19
N PRO A 38 -0.88 -2.80 8.24
CA PRO A 38 -1.90 -3.80 8.03
C PRO A 38 -1.27 -5.09 7.52
N CYS A 39 -1.69 -6.21 8.11
CA CYS A 39 -1.30 -7.53 7.65
C CYS A 39 -2.44 -8.13 6.84
N LEU A 40 -2.18 -8.47 5.58
CA LEU A 40 -3.12 -9.16 4.70
C LEU A 40 -2.59 -10.57 4.41
N GLY A 41 -3.37 -11.59 4.74
CA GLY A 41 -2.97 -12.99 4.55
C GLY A 41 -1.68 -13.38 5.28
N GLY A 42 -1.39 -12.76 6.44
CA GLY A 42 -0.15 -12.98 7.20
C GLY A 42 1.08 -12.26 6.64
N LYS A 43 0.93 -11.45 5.57
CA LYS A 43 1.99 -10.61 5.02
C LYS A 43 1.77 -9.15 5.38
N GLN A 44 2.84 -8.49 5.79
CA GLN A 44 2.84 -7.06 6.05
C GLN A 44 2.70 -6.29 4.73
N VAL A 45 1.71 -5.40 4.66
CA VAL A 45 1.50 -4.54 3.50
C VAL A 45 2.43 -3.33 3.60
N ASP A 46 3.28 -3.17 2.58
CA ASP A 46 4.11 -1.98 2.45
C ASP A 46 3.24 -0.82 1.90
N LEU A 47 2.86 0.09 2.79
CA LEU A 47 2.01 1.24 2.48
C LEU A 47 2.64 2.18 1.45
N TYR A 48 3.97 2.34 1.47
CA TYR A 48 4.67 3.19 0.51
C TYR A 48 4.61 2.58 -0.89
N LEU A 49 4.83 1.26 -0.99
CA LEU A 49 4.70 0.54 -2.26
C LEU A 49 3.27 0.58 -2.78
N LEU A 50 2.28 0.37 -1.90
CA LEU A 50 0.87 0.43 -2.24
C LEU A 50 0.51 1.81 -2.79
N TYR A 51 0.89 2.88 -2.06
CA TYR A 51 0.65 4.26 -2.47
C TYR A 51 1.33 4.58 -3.81
N SER A 52 2.59 4.20 -3.97
CA SER A 52 3.34 4.42 -5.21
C SER A 52 2.68 3.72 -6.40
N LYS A 53 2.25 2.45 -6.24
CA LYS A 53 1.59 1.71 -7.31
C LYS A 53 0.20 2.25 -7.65
N VAL A 54 -0.61 2.56 -6.65
CA VAL A 54 -1.93 3.19 -6.88
C VAL A 54 -1.75 4.52 -7.60
N THR A 55 -0.75 5.32 -7.22
CA THR A 55 -0.45 6.60 -7.89
C THR A 55 0.03 6.40 -9.33
N GLN A 56 0.90 5.42 -9.58
CA GLN A 56 1.36 5.06 -10.94
C GLN A 56 0.22 4.61 -11.85
N LEU A 57 -0.78 3.91 -11.30
CA LEU A 57 -1.96 3.45 -12.03
C LEU A 57 -3.02 4.55 -12.24
N GLY A 58 -2.76 5.79 -11.81
CA GLY A 58 -3.66 6.93 -11.99
C GLY A 58 -4.57 7.22 -10.79
N GLY A 59 -4.20 6.74 -9.61
CA GLY A 59 -4.86 7.04 -8.34
C GLY A 59 -5.98 6.07 -7.98
N TRP A 60 -6.52 6.23 -6.77
CA TRP A 60 -7.53 5.35 -6.18
C TRP A 60 -8.75 5.10 -7.08
N VAL A 61 -9.30 6.18 -7.66
CA VAL A 61 -10.54 6.12 -8.46
C VAL A 61 -10.32 5.23 -9.68
N LYS A 62 -9.24 5.46 -10.43
CA LYS A 62 -8.93 4.71 -11.64
C LYS A 62 -8.62 3.24 -11.35
N VAL A 63 -7.83 2.96 -10.32
CA VAL A 63 -7.53 1.58 -9.90
C VAL A 63 -8.80 0.83 -9.49
N THR A 64 -9.74 1.52 -8.85
CA THR A 64 -11.02 0.94 -8.43
C THR A 64 -11.97 0.70 -9.60
N ASP A 65 -12.04 1.65 -10.53
CA ASP A 65 -12.86 1.57 -11.74
C ASP A 65 -12.37 0.47 -12.69
N GLU A 66 -11.06 0.41 -12.95
CA GLU A 66 -10.43 -0.61 -13.80
C GLU A 66 -10.22 -1.97 -13.10
N GLN A 67 -10.72 -2.15 -11.86
CA GLN A 67 -10.52 -3.37 -11.04
C GLN A 67 -9.06 -3.83 -10.86
N ARG A 68 -8.10 -2.92 -10.99
CA ARG A 68 -6.63 -3.16 -10.92
C ARG A 68 -6.11 -3.58 -9.54
N TRP A 69 -6.98 -3.68 -8.55
CA TRP A 69 -6.62 -4.15 -7.21
C TRP A 69 -6.10 -5.58 -7.22
N GLU A 70 -6.49 -6.37 -8.23
CA GLU A 70 -5.97 -7.72 -8.42
C GLU A 70 -4.50 -7.72 -8.83
N ASP A 71 -4.10 -6.85 -9.76
CA ASP A 71 -2.69 -6.67 -10.14
C ASP A 71 -1.83 -6.27 -8.94
N ILE A 72 -2.38 -5.39 -8.08
CA ILE A 72 -1.71 -4.97 -6.85
C ILE A 72 -1.59 -6.15 -5.87
N GLN A 73 -2.61 -6.99 -5.74
CA GLN A 73 -2.55 -8.15 -4.83
C GLN A 73 -1.45 -9.14 -5.24
N GLU A 74 -1.29 -9.35 -6.56
CA GLU A 74 -0.27 -10.23 -7.12
C GLU A 74 1.13 -9.69 -6.80
N LEU A 75 1.30 -8.37 -6.87
CA LEU A 75 2.52 -7.66 -6.52
C LEU A 75 2.95 -7.87 -5.05
N PHE A 76 1.99 -8.00 -4.14
CA PHE A 76 2.25 -8.31 -2.72
C PHE A 76 2.41 -9.82 -2.47
N HIS A 77 2.37 -10.64 -3.54
CA HIS A 77 2.40 -12.10 -3.47
C HIS A 77 1.34 -12.65 -2.51
N ILE A 78 0.16 -12.03 -2.49
CA ILE A 78 -1.01 -12.51 -1.76
C ILE A 78 -1.72 -13.50 -2.70
N PRO A 79 -2.01 -14.74 -2.25
CA PRO A 79 -2.65 -15.72 -3.11
C PRO A 79 -4.03 -15.25 -3.57
N LEU A 80 -4.29 -15.37 -4.88
CA LEU A 80 -5.57 -15.07 -5.53
C LEU A 80 -6.74 -15.88 -4.96
N SER A 81 -6.46 -17.00 -4.24
CA SER A 81 -7.48 -17.80 -3.57
C SER A 81 -8.15 -17.06 -2.40
N CYS A 82 -7.58 -15.96 -1.93
CA CYS A 82 -8.22 -15.11 -0.94
C CYS A 82 -9.15 -14.13 -1.66
N THR A 83 -10.40 -14.57 -1.91
CA THR A 83 -11.48 -13.87 -2.64
C THR A 83 -11.73 -12.42 -2.18
N ASN A 84 -11.31 -12.09 -0.96
CA ASN A 84 -11.51 -10.81 -0.29
C ASN A 84 -10.24 -9.96 -0.17
N SER A 85 -9.10 -10.37 -0.73
CA SER A 85 -7.81 -9.64 -0.62
C SER A 85 -7.84 -8.28 -1.31
N ALA A 86 -8.37 -8.21 -2.53
CA ALA A 86 -8.51 -6.95 -3.27
C ALA A 86 -9.40 -5.95 -2.53
N GLN A 87 -10.50 -6.41 -1.91
CA GLN A 87 -11.36 -5.58 -1.07
C GLN A 87 -10.68 -5.18 0.24
N ALA A 88 -9.88 -6.06 0.84
CA ALA A 88 -9.11 -5.73 2.03
C ALA A 88 -8.03 -4.68 1.75
N LEU A 89 -7.32 -4.77 0.62
CA LEU A 89 -6.37 -3.75 0.15
C LEU A 89 -7.05 -2.39 -0.05
N LYS A 90 -8.25 -2.39 -0.62
CA LYS A 90 -9.08 -1.19 -0.76
C LYS A 90 -9.35 -0.54 0.59
N ILE A 91 -9.85 -1.30 1.55
CA ILE A 91 -10.15 -0.81 2.90
C ILE A 91 -8.88 -0.29 3.59
N VAL A 92 -7.77 -1.02 3.46
CA VAL A 92 -6.46 -0.63 4.01
C VAL A 92 -5.98 0.72 3.48
N TYR A 93 -6.18 1.00 2.19
CA TYR A 93 -5.72 2.25 1.59
C TYR A 93 -6.56 3.47 2.05
N VAL A 94 -7.85 3.27 2.29
CA VAL A 94 -8.79 4.36 2.65
C VAL A 94 -8.79 4.67 4.16
N ARG A 95 -8.37 3.71 4.99
CA ARG A 95 -8.45 3.77 6.45
C ARG A 95 -7.22 4.39 7.08
#